data_AF-A0A834VV48-F1
#
_entry.id   AF-A0A834VV48-F1
#
_cell.length_a   1.000
_cell.length_b   1.000
_cell.length_c   1.000
_cell.angle_alpha   90.00
_cell.angle_beta   90.00
_cell.angle_gamma   90.00
#
_symmetry.space_group_name_H-M   'P 1'
#
loop_
_entity.id
_entity.type
_entity.pdbx_description
1 polymer ?
#
loop_
_entity_poly.entity_id
_entity_poly.type
_entity_poly.pdbx_seq_one_letter_code
_entity_poly.pdbx_strand_id
1 'polypeptide(L)'
;MLMSQKSGRAKLDDVTRLLSELKADLDAKQLSIEQRRKLLEQLKVYGRLVDNSDPIFTEDGLRTLGRCAFDGETTPASQEALRCIANALLLQPKTRQILVDLGHGPHAAEKLKSDSIDDEFLAARVLFLMTYDANLDYAQLVRQNQLADSINAAIARHAARYSKTSRQPSQEHTQRMELMALSETLKLVFNIIHFHKDLSPHFTPSIPNVFRMLKTPKAKKQSSPPSIQTSTSRASSPCLTKQSSYTPPKELDDTITPVITLLRRIYEIASDPVKQTMQTLLLPTPAERDKPLGKSDTLSSRLLNLSTSALTPTLRGSIASMLFELSQKDPATFVHNVGYGFASGYLLSNNIPMPDEVVKANAGKGIDEAIPVNPITGQRLDKEEVVQTEPMSQEEKEREAERLFVLFERLKATGVMDVQNPVEEAYRSGRIQELDDDDDSE
;
A
#
# COMPACT_ATOMS: atom_id res chain seq x y z
N MET A 1 12.69 -17.57 30.10
CA MET A 1 12.04 -18.77 30.70
C MET A 1 10.60 -18.78 30.19
N LEU A 2 10.29 -19.63 29.20
CA LEU A 2 8.92 -19.77 28.71
C LEU A 2 8.10 -20.42 29.84
N MET A 3 7.20 -19.67 30.48
CA MET A 3 6.25 -20.27 31.42
C MET A 3 5.39 -21.25 30.63
N SER A 4 5.37 -22.51 31.06
CA SER A 4 4.47 -23.53 30.50
C SER A 4 3.04 -23.01 30.58
N GLN A 5 2.40 -22.81 29.42
CA GLN A 5 1.05 -22.26 29.37
C GLN A 5 0.07 -23.29 29.91
N LYS A 6 -0.64 -22.93 30.98
CA LYS A 6 -1.76 -23.72 31.49
C LYS A 6 -2.84 -23.81 30.41
N SER A 7 -3.55 -24.94 30.36
CA SER A 7 -4.64 -25.20 29.41
C SER A 7 -5.92 -25.62 30.14
N GLY A 8 -7.06 -25.57 29.44
CA GLY A 8 -8.36 -25.98 29.97
C GLY A 8 -8.74 -25.23 31.26
N ARG A 9 -9.26 -25.98 32.24
CA ARG A 9 -9.69 -25.41 33.53
C ARG A 9 -8.59 -24.67 34.29
N ALA A 10 -7.35 -25.17 34.23
CA ALA A 10 -6.23 -24.53 34.89
C ALA A 10 -5.89 -23.15 34.30
N LYS A 11 -6.13 -22.95 33.00
CA LYS A 11 -6.03 -21.64 32.35
C LYS A 11 -7.12 -20.69 32.88
N LEU A 12 -8.36 -21.16 32.93
CA LEU A 12 -9.50 -20.36 33.39
C LEU A 12 -9.33 -19.89 34.83
N ASP A 13 -8.93 -20.79 35.73
CA ASP A 13 -8.71 -20.46 37.14
C ASP A 13 -7.56 -19.46 37.30
N ASP A 14 -6.50 -19.59 36.49
CA ASP A 14 -5.36 -18.66 36.52
C ASP A 14 -5.73 -17.27 35.96
N VAL A 15 -6.48 -17.21 34.85
CA VAL A 15 -7.01 -15.94 34.30
C VAL A 15 -7.88 -15.22 35.33
N THR A 16 -8.77 -15.96 36.01
CA THR A 16 -9.66 -15.41 37.05
C THR A 16 -8.86 -14.87 38.24
N ARG A 17 -7.84 -15.62 38.68
CA ARG A 17 -6.93 -15.20 39.74
C ARG A 17 -6.16 -13.93 39.36
N LEU A 18 -5.58 -13.88 38.15
CA LEU A 18 -4.82 -12.72 37.65
C LEU A 18 -5.68 -11.45 37.61
N LEU A 19 -6.91 -11.54 37.10
CA LEU A 19 -7.84 -10.39 37.09
C LEU A 19 -8.22 -9.94 38.50
N SER A 20 -8.44 -10.90 39.41
CA SER A 20 -8.76 -10.58 40.82
C SER A 20 -7.60 -9.88 41.52
N GLU A 21 -6.37 -10.31 41.26
CA GLU A 21 -5.15 -9.70 41.79
C GLU A 21 -4.94 -8.28 41.24
N LEU A 22 -5.13 -8.09 39.94
CA LEU A 22 -5.10 -6.75 39.31
C LEU A 22 -6.18 -5.83 39.87
N LYS A 23 -7.40 -6.34 40.08
CA LYS A 23 -8.51 -5.58 40.65
C LYS A 23 -8.22 -5.14 42.08
N ALA A 24 -7.69 -6.04 42.92
CA ALA A 24 -7.29 -5.71 44.28
C ALA A 24 -6.16 -4.65 44.31
N ASP A 25 -5.22 -4.73 43.37
CA ASP A 25 -4.14 -3.75 43.24
C ASP A 25 -4.61 -2.35 42.84
N LEU A 26 -5.67 -2.23 42.04
CA LEU A 26 -6.22 -0.92 41.66
C LEU A 26 -6.70 -0.11 42.87
N ASP A 27 -7.20 -0.79 43.90
CA ASP A 27 -7.70 -0.15 45.12
C ASP A 27 -6.60 -0.02 46.19
N ALA A 28 -5.73 -1.04 46.32
CA ALA A 28 -4.72 -1.09 47.38
C ALA A 28 -3.34 -0.51 46.98
N LYS A 29 -3.06 -0.36 45.67
CA LYS A 29 -1.78 0.11 45.08
C LYS A 29 -0.54 -0.57 45.66
N GLN A 30 -0.57 -1.89 45.77
CA GLN A 30 0.49 -2.68 46.43
C GLN A 30 1.54 -3.21 45.45
N LEU A 31 1.19 -3.40 44.18
CA LEU A 31 2.08 -3.94 43.17
C LEU A 31 2.96 -2.84 42.57
N SER A 32 4.24 -3.16 42.41
CA SER A 32 5.13 -2.36 41.57
C SER A 32 4.71 -2.40 40.10
N ILE A 33 5.15 -1.40 39.32
CA ILE A 33 4.90 -1.31 37.88
C ILE A 33 5.36 -2.59 37.16
N GLU A 34 6.51 -3.15 37.56
CA GLU A 34 7.06 -4.37 36.97
C GLU A 34 6.23 -5.62 37.30
N GLN A 35 5.74 -5.73 38.54
CA GLN A 35 4.85 -6.84 38.91
C GLN A 35 3.53 -6.75 38.13
N ARG A 36 2.92 -5.56 38.08
CA ARG A 36 1.68 -5.32 37.32
C ARG A 36 1.88 -5.65 35.84
N ARG A 37 3.01 -5.23 35.25
CA ARG A 37 3.38 -5.56 33.87
C ARG A 37 3.43 -7.06 33.63
N LYS A 38 4.07 -7.84 34.52
CA LYS A 38 4.18 -9.30 34.38
C LYS A 38 2.81 -9.99 34.42
N LEU A 39 1.93 -9.57 35.33
CA LEU A 39 0.57 -10.11 35.41
C LEU A 39 -0.21 -9.84 34.11
N LEU A 40 -0.13 -8.60 33.59
CA LEU A 40 -0.79 -8.20 32.35
C LEU A 40 -0.18 -8.89 31.12
N GLU A 41 1.13 -9.11 31.08
CA GLU A 41 1.78 -9.86 30.00
C GLU A 41 1.29 -11.31 29.96
N GLN A 42 1.16 -11.95 31.12
CA GLN A 42 0.61 -13.30 31.24
C GLN A 42 -0.87 -13.33 30.80
N LEU A 43 -1.65 -12.33 31.19
CA LEU A 43 -3.05 -12.18 30.80
C LEU A 43 -3.20 -11.97 29.28
N LYS A 44 -2.34 -11.13 28.67
CA LYS A 44 -2.26 -10.91 27.21
C LYS A 44 -2.01 -12.23 26.48
N VAL A 45 -1.10 -13.06 26.99
CA VAL A 45 -0.78 -14.36 26.39
C VAL A 45 -1.98 -15.29 26.44
N TYR A 46 -2.67 -15.38 27.59
CA TYR A 46 -3.89 -16.18 27.69
C TYR A 46 -5.03 -15.66 26.82
N GLY A 47 -5.16 -14.34 26.69
CA GLY A 47 -6.17 -13.66 25.88
C GLY A 47 -5.92 -13.68 24.36
N ARG A 48 -4.95 -14.46 23.86
CA ARG A 48 -4.77 -14.71 22.42
C ARG A 48 -5.79 -15.69 21.84
N LEU A 49 -6.38 -16.54 22.70
CA LEU A 49 -7.38 -17.54 22.33
C LEU A 49 -8.53 -17.44 23.31
N VAL A 50 -9.76 -17.41 22.78
CA VAL A 50 -10.98 -17.25 23.58
C VAL A 50 -11.13 -18.36 24.60
N ASP A 51 -10.84 -19.61 24.20
CA ASP A 51 -11.01 -20.82 25.02
C ASP A 51 -10.40 -20.67 26.43
N ASN A 52 -11.25 -20.81 27.45
CA ASN A 52 -10.87 -20.76 28.86
C ASN A 52 -10.23 -19.42 29.28
N SER A 53 -10.53 -18.33 28.56
CA SER A 53 -10.13 -16.95 28.93
C SER A 53 -11.32 -15.99 28.97
N ASP A 54 -12.53 -16.55 29.02
CA ASP A 54 -13.81 -15.84 29.09
C ASP A 54 -13.84 -14.65 30.06
N PRO A 55 -13.23 -14.72 31.27
CA PRO A 55 -13.24 -13.59 32.21
C PRO A 55 -12.66 -12.29 31.64
N ILE A 56 -11.70 -12.36 30.71
CA ILE A 56 -11.10 -11.18 30.06
C ILE A 56 -12.13 -10.41 29.22
N PHE A 57 -13.10 -11.11 28.61
CA PHE A 57 -14.07 -10.56 27.66
C PHE A 57 -15.41 -10.20 28.33
N THR A 58 -15.43 -10.12 29.66
CA THR A 58 -16.59 -9.68 30.45
C THR A 58 -16.53 -8.18 30.74
N GLU A 59 -17.65 -7.60 31.16
CA GLU A 59 -17.69 -6.20 31.60
C GLU A 59 -16.74 -5.95 32.78
N ASP A 60 -16.70 -6.83 33.79
CA ASP A 60 -15.79 -6.69 34.93
C ASP A 60 -14.31 -6.81 34.52
N GLY A 61 -14.00 -7.75 33.62
CA GLY A 61 -12.65 -7.92 33.07
C GLY A 61 -12.19 -6.67 32.32
N LEU A 62 -13.03 -6.13 31.44
CA LEU A 62 -12.72 -4.91 30.68
C LEU A 62 -12.69 -3.66 31.54
N ARG A 63 -13.49 -3.58 32.61
CA ARG A 63 -13.44 -2.50 33.59
C ARG A 63 -12.10 -2.48 34.34
N THR A 64 -11.64 -3.64 34.80
CA THR A 64 -10.32 -3.78 35.44
C THR A 64 -9.20 -3.43 34.46
N LEU A 65 -9.23 -3.98 33.25
CA LEU A 65 -8.22 -3.69 32.23
C LEU A 65 -8.21 -2.22 31.81
N GLY A 66 -9.39 -1.61 31.66
CA GLY A 66 -9.56 -0.20 31.32
C GLY A 66 -8.93 0.71 32.37
N ARG A 67 -9.21 0.45 33.66
CA ARG A 67 -8.54 1.15 34.76
C ARG A 67 -7.02 0.96 34.72
N CYS A 68 -6.51 -0.25 34.50
CA CYS A 68 -5.07 -0.49 34.38
C CYS A 68 -4.43 0.22 33.16
N ALA A 69 -5.18 0.41 32.07
CA ALA A 69 -4.71 1.00 30.82
C ALA A 69 -4.74 2.53 30.82
N PHE A 70 -5.75 3.11 31.46
CA PHE A 70 -6.08 4.53 31.34
C PHE A 70 -5.93 5.33 32.63
N ASP A 71 -5.92 4.70 33.81
CA ASP A 71 -5.73 5.42 35.08
C ASP A 71 -4.25 5.82 35.24
N GLY A 72 -4.00 7.14 35.34
CA GLY A 72 -2.67 7.68 35.64
C GLY A 72 -1.73 7.79 34.43
N GLU A 73 -0.43 7.75 34.70
CA GLU A 73 0.61 7.99 33.68
C GLU A 73 0.84 6.78 32.75
N THR A 74 1.41 7.05 31.57
CA THR A 74 1.88 5.98 30.68
C THR A 74 3.00 5.19 31.35
N THR A 75 2.80 3.87 31.44
CA THR A 75 3.76 2.93 31.98
C THR A 75 3.80 1.68 31.08
N PRO A 76 4.88 0.88 31.14
CA PRO A 76 4.91 -0.41 30.47
C PRO A 76 3.75 -1.33 30.86
N ALA A 77 3.25 -1.22 32.10
CA ALA A 77 2.07 -1.96 32.54
C ALA A 77 0.80 -1.49 31.83
N SER A 78 0.57 -0.18 31.71
CA SER A 78 -0.64 0.32 31.02
C SER A 78 -0.64 -0.02 29.53
N GLN A 79 0.53 -0.11 28.89
CA GLN A 79 0.65 -0.59 27.51
C GLN A 79 0.32 -2.09 27.38
N GLU A 80 0.72 -2.94 28.33
CA GLU A 80 0.31 -4.36 28.33
C GLU A 80 -1.20 -4.53 28.57
N ALA A 81 -1.82 -3.67 29.39
CA ALA A 81 -3.27 -3.63 29.53
C ALA A 81 -3.97 -3.25 28.22
N LEU A 82 -3.48 -2.24 27.49
CA LEU A 82 -3.99 -1.90 26.16
C LEU A 82 -3.85 -3.04 25.16
N ARG A 83 -2.76 -3.83 25.22
CA ARG A 83 -2.60 -5.04 24.39
C ARG A 83 -3.66 -6.10 24.74
N CYS A 84 -3.99 -6.29 26.01
CA CYS A 84 -5.09 -7.17 26.43
C CYS A 84 -6.44 -6.69 25.88
N ILE A 85 -6.72 -5.39 26.00
CA ILE A 85 -7.94 -4.77 25.47
C ILE A 85 -8.02 -4.93 23.95
N ALA A 86 -6.96 -4.61 23.21
CA ALA A 86 -6.94 -4.75 21.75
C ALA A 86 -7.21 -6.18 21.29
N ASN A 87 -6.68 -7.20 21.99
CA ASN A 87 -6.99 -8.60 21.72
C ASN A 87 -8.45 -8.93 22.01
N ALA A 88 -9.02 -8.43 23.11
CA ALA A 88 -10.43 -8.60 23.43
C ALA A 88 -11.35 -8.03 22.33
N LEU A 89 -11.10 -6.79 21.92
CA LEU A 89 -11.85 -6.08 20.87
C LEU A 89 -11.76 -6.78 19.51
N LEU A 90 -10.62 -7.41 19.22
CA LEU A 90 -10.39 -8.16 17.98
C LEU A 90 -11.10 -9.52 17.99
N LEU A 91 -10.98 -10.28 19.08
CA LEU A 91 -11.47 -11.66 19.17
C LEU A 91 -12.98 -11.76 19.46
N GLN A 92 -13.53 -10.79 20.18
CA GLN A 92 -14.91 -10.81 20.67
C GLN A 92 -15.62 -9.48 20.35
N PRO A 93 -16.38 -9.37 19.24
CA PRO A 93 -17.00 -8.11 18.82
C PRO A 93 -17.84 -7.42 19.92
N LYS A 94 -18.54 -8.20 20.77
CA LYS A 94 -19.31 -7.68 21.91
C LYS A 94 -18.51 -6.78 22.87
N THR A 95 -17.20 -7.00 22.97
CA THR A 95 -16.32 -6.25 23.88
C THR A 95 -16.12 -4.81 23.43
N ARG A 96 -16.36 -4.49 22.16
CA ARG A 96 -16.24 -3.14 21.62
C ARG A 96 -17.29 -2.21 22.21
N GLN A 97 -18.55 -2.63 22.19
CA GLN A 97 -19.63 -1.88 22.82
C GLN A 97 -19.43 -1.79 24.33
N ILE A 98 -19.02 -2.88 24.99
CA ILE A 98 -18.73 -2.87 26.44
C ILE A 98 -17.66 -1.81 26.78
N LEU A 99 -16.58 -1.71 26.01
CA LEU A 99 -15.52 -0.74 26.29
C LEU A 99 -15.99 0.71 26.07
N VAL A 100 -16.89 0.94 25.10
CA VAL A 100 -17.55 2.23 24.87
C VAL A 100 -18.48 2.58 26.04
N ASP A 101 -19.31 1.64 26.49
CA ASP A 101 -20.24 1.81 27.61
C ASP A 101 -19.51 2.09 28.93
N LEU A 102 -18.31 1.54 29.10
CA LEU A 102 -17.42 1.84 30.23
C LEU A 102 -16.78 3.24 30.15
N GLY A 103 -17.01 3.99 29.07
CA GLY A 103 -16.52 5.37 28.91
C GLY A 103 -15.04 5.47 28.54
N HIS A 104 -14.43 4.40 28.00
CA HIS A 104 -13.00 4.38 27.68
C HIS A 104 -12.64 4.97 26.30
N GLY A 105 -13.63 5.37 25.50
CA GLY A 105 -13.40 6.07 24.22
C GLY A 105 -12.58 7.37 24.36
N PRO A 106 -13.01 8.34 25.18
CA PRO A 106 -12.25 9.57 25.46
C PRO A 106 -10.85 9.32 26.01
N HIS A 107 -10.71 8.30 26.86
CA HIS A 107 -9.40 7.91 27.42
C HIS A 107 -8.43 7.42 26.34
N ALA A 108 -8.92 6.63 25.38
CA ALA A 108 -8.11 6.20 24.24
C ALA A 108 -7.72 7.36 23.31
N ALA A 109 -8.63 8.34 23.10
CA ALA A 109 -8.31 9.56 22.35
C ALA A 109 -7.25 10.40 23.06
N GLU A 110 -7.32 10.53 24.39
CA GLU A 110 -6.32 11.24 25.19
C GLU A 110 -4.95 10.55 25.12
N LYS A 111 -4.92 9.22 25.16
CA LYS A 111 -3.69 8.42 25.04
C LYS A 111 -2.96 8.67 23.72
N LEU A 112 -3.68 8.96 22.65
CA LEU A 112 -3.11 9.22 21.31
C LEU A 112 -2.32 10.54 21.24
N LYS A 113 -2.47 11.45 22.22
CA LYS A 113 -1.67 12.67 22.31
C LYS A 113 -0.21 12.41 22.71
N SER A 114 0.07 11.24 23.27
CA SER A 114 1.42 10.82 23.65
C SER A 114 2.38 10.82 22.45
N ASP A 115 3.64 11.19 22.68
CA ASP A 115 4.71 11.09 21.68
C ASP A 115 5.33 9.69 21.60
N SER A 116 4.89 8.76 22.46
CA SER A 116 5.31 7.36 22.46
C SER A 116 4.72 6.61 21.26
N ILE A 117 5.57 5.94 20.48
CA ILE A 117 5.15 5.14 19.32
C ILE A 117 4.26 3.96 19.77
N ASP A 118 4.58 3.35 20.90
CA ASP A 118 3.76 2.27 21.48
C ASP A 118 2.37 2.76 21.87
N ASP A 119 2.27 3.94 22.51
CA ASP A 119 0.98 4.51 22.87
C ASP A 119 0.19 4.87 21.62
N GLU A 120 0.84 5.45 20.61
CA GLU A 120 0.23 5.76 19.32
C GLU A 120 -0.35 4.51 18.67
N PHE A 121 0.45 3.45 18.54
CA PHE A 121 0.03 2.18 17.97
C PHE A 121 -1.17 1.58 18.72
N LEU A 122 -1.08 1.50 20.05
CA LEU A 122 -2.09 0.85 20.88
C LEU A 122 -3.39 1.67 20.93
N ALA A 123 -3.31 2.99 21.10
CA ALA A 123 -4.48 3.87 21.12
C ALA A 123 -5.16 3.90 19.75
N ALA A 124 -4.39 4.04 18.66
CA ALA A 124 -4.93 3.99 17.30
C ALA A 124 -5.62 2.65 17.03
N ARG A 125 -5.03 1.53 17.47
CA ARG A 125 -5.61 0.19 17.33
C ARG A 125 -6.93 0.04 18.07
N VAL A 126 -6.98 0.48 19.33
CA VAL A 126 -8.19 0.41 20.17
C VAL A 126 -9.30 1.26 19.58
N LEU A 127 -8.99 2.52 19.21
CA LEU A 127 -9.94 3.41 18.53
C LEU A 127 -10.38 2.84 17.19
N PHE A 128 -9.49 2.25 16.40
CA PHE A 128 -9.85 1.64 15.12
C PHE A 128 -10.81 0.48 15.31
N LEU A 129 -10.56 -0.41 16.28
CA LEU A 129 -11.45 -1.56 16.52
C LEU A 129 -12.85 -1.10 16.96
N MET A 130 -12.96 -0.01 17.73
CA MET A 130 -14.25 0.57 18.14
C MET A 130 -15.00 1.30 17.00
N THR A 131 -14.42 1.43 15.81
CA THR A 131 -15.16 1.94 14.63
C THR A 131 -16.14 0.90 14.07
N TYR A 132 -16.04 -0.37 14.50
CA TYR A 132 -16.88 -1.47 14.04
C TYR A 132 -17.74 -2.00 15.17
N ASP A 133 -19.03 -2.24 14.90
CA ASP A 133 -19.97 -2.88 15.83
C ASP A 133 -20.02 -2.20 17.23
N ALA A 134 -19.78 -0.88 17.29
CA ALA A 134 -19.90 -0.07 18.50
C ALA A 134 -20.37 1.36 18.16
N ASN A 135 -21.02 2.02 19.12
CA ASN A 135 -21.65 3.34 18.93
C ASN A 135 -20.78 4.52 19.45
N LEU A 136 -19.45 4.41 19.35
CA LEU A 136 -18.55 5.46 19.83
C LEU A 136 -18.75 6.78 19.05
N ASP A 137 -19.02 7.88 19.76
CA ASP A 137 -19.21 9.20 19.16
C ASP A 137 -17.86 9.84 18.78
N TYR A 138 -17.36 9.55 17.57
CA TYR A 138 -16.14 10.18 17.05
C TYR A 138 -16.28 11.69 16.86
N ALA A 139 -17.48 12.23 16.64
CA ALA A 139 -17.68 13.67 16.53
C ALA A 139 -17.49 14.35 17.89
N GLN A 140 -17.91 13.72 18.98
CA GLN A 140 -17.56 14.16 20.34
C GLN A 140 -16.05 14.08 20.57
N LEU A 141 -15.38 12.98 20.19
CA LEU A 141 -13.93 12.85 20.37
C LEU A 141 -13.12 13.89 19.60
N VAL A 142 -13.54 14.24 18.38
CA VAL A 142 -12.91 15.33 17.61
C VAL A 142 -13.10 16.67 18.31
N ARG A 143 -14.31 16.96 18.81
CA ARG A 143 -14.62 18.26 19.45
C ARG A 143 -14.02 18.43 20.84
N GLN A 144 -14.03 17.39 21.67
CA GLN A 144 -13.68 17.48 23.10
C GLN A 144 -12.29 16.93 23.42
N ASN A 145 -11.85 15.89 22.71
CA ASN A 145 -10.56 15.22 22.98
C ASN A 145 -9.48 15.56 21.95
N GLN A 146 -9.77 16.45 20.98
CA GLN A 146 -8.83 16.85 19.93
C GLN A 146 -8.28 15.63 19.16
N LEU A 147 -9.14 14.64 18.91
CA LEU A 147 -8.74 13.39 18.26
C LEU A 147 -8.11 13.64 16.88
N ALA A 148 -8.73 14.51 16.08
CA ALA A 148 -8.21 14.83 14.74
C ALA A 148 -6.85 15.53 14.80
N ASP A 149 -6.64 16.46 15.74
CA ASP A 149 -5.36 17.15 15.92
C ASP A 149 -4.25 16.16 16.33
N SER A 150 -4.56 15.24 17.24
CA SER A 150 -3.65 14.20 17.72
C SER A 150 -3.21 13.27 16.58
N ILE A 151 -4.17 12.86 15.74
CA ILE A 151 -3.91 12.06 14.54
C ILE A 151 -3.07 12.81 13.51
N ASN A 152 -3.43 14.08 13.23
CA ASN A 152 -2.68 14.91 12.29
C ASN A 152 -1.23 15.10 12.75
N ALA A 153 -1.03 15.32 14.06
CA ALA A 153 0.29 15.42 14.67
C ALA A 153 1.08 14.11 14.53
N ALA A 154 0.46 12.96 14.78
CA ALA A 154 1.06 11.65 14.58
C ALA A 154 1.54 11.43 13.13
N ILE A 155 0.68 11.71 12.15
CA ILE A 155 1.03 11.58 10.73
C ILE A 155 2.15 12.57 10.33
N ALA A 156 2.14 13.78 10.87
CA ALA A 156 3.20 14.76 10.66
C ALA A 156 4.55 14.29 11.25
N ARG A 157 4.55 13.68 12.45
CA ARG A 157 5.75 13.09 13.06
C ARG A 157 6.33 11.98 12.19
N HIS A 158 5.49 11.07 11.70
CA HIS A 158 5.92 10.02 10.76
C HIS A 158 6.54 10.60 9.49
N ALA A 159 5.90 11.61 8.89
CA ALA A 159 6.43 12.26 7.69
C ALA A 159 7.77 12.96 7.92
N ALA A 160 7.97 13.57 9.09
CA ALA A 160 9.23 14.21 9.45
C ALA A 160 10.36 13.17 9.67
N ARG A 161 10.04 12.03 10.29
CA ARG A 161 11.00 10.92 10.50
C ARG A 161 11.38 10.25 9.19
N TYR A 162 10.42 10.03 8.30
CA TYR A 162 10.62 9.42 6.99
C TYR A 162 11.63 10.20 6.12
N SER A 163 11.75 11.52 6.32
CA SER A 163 12.72 12.38 5.62
C SER A 163 14.15 12.32 6.18
N LYS A 164 14.35 11.83 7.41
CA LYS A 164 15.62 11.94 8.15
C LYS A 164 16.40 10.62 8.26
N THR A 165 15.80 9.48 7.90
CA THR A 165 16.40 8.17 8.19
C THR A 165 17.58 7.84 7.27
N SER A 166 18.80 8.08 7.76
CA SER A 166 19.98 7.29 7.41
C SER A 166 19.82 5.92 8.06
N ARG A 167 19.74 4.85 7.27
CA ARG A 167 19.52 3.48 7.76
C ARG A 167 20.72 3.01 8.60
N GLN A 168 20.60 3.06 9.93
CA GLN A 168 21.49 2.32 10.82
C GLN A 168 20.84 0.97 11.23
N PRO A 169 21.59 -0.15 11.22
CA PRO A 169 21.09 -1.48 11.59
C PRO A 169 20.58 -1.59 13.04
N SER A 170 21.08 -0.73 13.94
CA SER A 170 20.70 -0.71 15.36
C SER A 170 19.26 -0.23 15.61
N GLN A 171 18.58 0.33 14.61
CA GLN A 171 17.23 0.91 14.74
C GLN A 171 16.12 0.09 14.08
N GLU A 172 16.38 -1.15 13.64
CA GLU A 172 15.39 -1.97 12.93
C GLU A 172 14.10 -2.20 13.72
N HIS A 173 14.19 -2.47 15.02
CA HIS A 173 13.00 -2.71 15.84
C HIS A 173 12.11 -1.46 15.96
N THR A 174 12.72 -0.30 16.22
CA THR A 174 12.02 0.99 16.26
C THR A 174 11.36 1.29 14.92
N GLN A 175 12.04 1.04 13.80
CA GLN A 175 11.48 1.23 12.46
C GLN A 175 10.24 0.35 12.21
N ARG A 176 10.26 -0.91 12.67
CA ARG A 176 9.08 -1.79 12.56
C ARG A 176 7.90 -1.25 13.36
N MET A 177 8.13 -0.81 14.60
CA MET A 177 7.07 -0.25 15.44
C MET A 177 6.52 1.06 14.87
N GLU A 178 7.38 1.91 14.30
CA GLU A 178 6.95 3.13 13.59
C GLU A 178 6.01 2.83 12.42
N LEU A 179 6.35 1.82 11.60
CA LEU A 179 5.50 1.39 10.48
C LEU A 179 4.17 0.81 10.97
N MET A 180 4.18 0.04 12.06
CA MET A 180 2.96 -0.49 12.66
C MET A 180 2.06 0.62 13.20
N ALA A 181 2.63 1.58 13.94
CA ALA A 181 1.89 2.74 14.45
C ALA A 181 1.27 3.56 13.31
N LEU A 182 2.07 3.89 12.29
CA LEU A 182 1.57 4.60 11.10
C LEU A 182 0.43 3.83 10.42
N SER A 183 0.57 2.51 10.26
CA SER A 183 -0.47 1.67 9.66
C SER A 183 -1.79 1.75 10.43
N GLU A 184 -1.76 1.62 11.77
CA GLU A 184 -2.98 1.73 12.58
C GLU A 184 -3.56 3.14 12.59
N THR A 185 -2.72 4.18 12.65
CA THR A 185 -3.16 5.59 12.56
C THR A 185 -3.87 5.86 11.23
N LEU A 186 -3.34 5.36 10.11
CA LEU A 186 -3.96 5.53 8.79
C LEU A 186 -5.26 4.73 8.64
N LYS A 187 -5.33 3.51 9.19
CA LYS A 187 -6.57 2.70 9.23
C LYS A 187 -7.65 3.41 10.04
N LEU A 188 -7.29 4.01 11.18
CA LEU A 188 -8.21 4.79 12.00
C LEU A 188 -8.76 5.99 11.22
N VAL A 189 -7.90 6.79 10.58
CA VAL A 189 -8.34 7.92 9.74
C VAL A 189 -9.28 7.46 8.63
N PHE A 190 -8.91 6.38 7.93
CA PHE A 190 -9.73 5.83 6.87
C PHE A 190 -11.14 5.48 7.37
N ASN A 191 -11.24 4.77 8.49
CA ASN A 191 -12.54 4.39 9.04
C ASN A 191 -13.35 5.59 9.53
N ILE A 192 -12.73 6.56 10.20
CA ILE A 192 -13.42 7.78 10.64
C ILE A 192 -13.99 8.52 9.43
N ILE A 193 -13.21 8.75 8.39
CA ILE A 193 -13.67 9.43 7.17
C ILE A 193 -14.73 8.62 6.43
N HIS A 194 -14.64 7.29 6.47
CA HIS A 194 -15.59 6.40 5.81
C HIS A 194 -16.97 6.44 6.46
N PHE A 195 -17.02 6.30 7.79
CA PHE A 195 -18.27 6.23 8.57
C PHE A 195 -18.81 7.61 8.98
N HIS A 196 -17.94 8.62 9.16
CA HIS A 196 -18.27 9.98 9.58
C HIS A 196 -17.74 11.01 8.55
N LYS A 197 -18.41 11.09 7.41
CA LYS A 197 -17.98 11.92 6.27
C LYS A 197 -17.84 13.41 6.63
N ASP A 198 -18.66 13.88 7.56
CA ASP A 198 -18.66 15.25 8.10
C ASP A 198 -17.35 15.61 8.81
N LEU A 199 -16.62 14.61 9.35
CA LEU A 199 -15.35 14.82 10.03
C LEU A 199 -14.15 14.92 9.08
N SER A 200 -14.33 14.62 7.78
CA SER A 200 -13.25 14.63 6.80
C SER A 200 -12.43 15.93 6.75
N PRO A 201 -13.01 17.14 6.83
CA PRO A 201 -12.24 18.38 6.74
C PRO A 201 -11.16 18.50 7.81
N HIS A 202 -11.37 17.90 8.99
CA HIS A 202 -10.41 17.93 10.09
C HIS A 202 -9.11 17.16 9.79
N PHE A 203 -9.12 16.23 8.82
CA PHE A 203 -7.93 15.43 8.44
C PHE A 203 -7.17 15.98 7.23
N THR A 204 -7.63 17.10 6.65
CA THR A 204 -6.93 17.78 5.54
C THR A 204 -5.44 18.05 5.81
N PRO A 205 -5.01 18.44 7.04
CA PRO A 205 -3.58 18.65 7.34
C PRO A 205 -2.70 17.40 7.20
N SER A 206 -3.28 16.19 7.25
CA SER A 206 -2.54 14.95 7.05
C SER A 206 -2.16 14.69 5.60
N ILE A 207 -2.94 15.19 4.64
CA ILE A 207 -2.76 14.97 3.19
C ILE A 207 -1.32 15.29 2.72
N PRO A 208 -0.77 16.51 2.93
CA PRO A 208 0.58 16.82 2.47
C PRO A 208 1.66 15.97 3.15
N ASN A 209 1.43 15.53 4.39
CA ASN A 209 2.36 14.67 5.13
C ASN A 209 2.36 13.23 4.58
N VAL A 210 1.18 12.69 4.26
CA VAL A 210 1.05 11.40 3.55
C VAL A 210 1.76 11.45 2.20
N PHE A 211 1.56 12.52 1.43
CA PHE A 211 2.26 12.70 0.16
C PHE A 211 3.78 12.82 0.32
N ARG A 212 4.26 13.52 1.36
CA ARG A 212 5.68 13.60 1.66
C ARG A 212 6.28 12.21 1.88
N MET A 213 5.62 11.34 2.65
CA MET A 213 6.07 9.97 2.89
C MET A 213 6.12 9.13 1.61
N LEU A 214 5.15 9.30 0.71
CA LEU A 214 5.14 8.59 -0.57
C LEU A 214 6.25 9.09 -1.51
N LYS A 215 6.51 10.40 -1.55
CA LYS A 215 7.50 11.00 -2.46
C LYS A 215 8.94 10.66 -2.13
N THR A 216 9.30 10.46 -0.87
CA THR A 216 10.71 10.26 -0.50
C THR A 216 11.27 9.00 -1.18
N PRO A 217 12.35 9.10 -1.96
CA PRO A 217 13.05 7.93 -2.47
C PRO A 217 13.49 7.06 -1.30
N LYS A 218 13.26 5.74 -1.35
CA LYS A 218 14.02 4.82 -0.49
C LYS A 218 15.49 5.14 -0.72
N ALA A 219 16.22 5.44 0.36
CA ALA A 219 17.57 5.99 0.36
C ALA A 219 18.47 5.44 -0.76
N LYS A 220 19.25 6.35 -1.36
CA LYS A 220 20.23 6.17 -2.45
C LYS A 220 20.92 4.80 -2.46
N LYS A 221 21.12 4.26 -3.66
CA LYS A 221 22.11 3.21 -3.98
C LYS A 221 23.41 3.53 -3.21
N GLN A 222 23.85 2.61 -2.34
CA GLN A 222 25.22 2.65 -1.84
C GLN A 222 26.14 2.65 -3.05
N SER A 223 27.00 3.66 -3.11
CA SER A 223 28.12 3.75 -4.04
C SER A 223 28.95 2.47 -3.97
N SER A 224 29.43 2.07 -5.14
CA SER A 224 30.36 0.97 -5.47
C SER A 224 31.23 0.47 -4.31
N PRO A 225 31.47 -0.85 -4.18
CA PRO A 225 32.54 -1.33 -3.32
C PRO A 225 33.90 -0.83 -3.85
N PRO A 226 34.87 -0.52 -2.98
CA PRO A 226 36.21 -0.17 -3.41
C PRO A 226 36.84 -1.40 -4.08
N SER A 227 37.51 -1.14 -5.21
CA SER A 227 38.36 -2.07 -5.91
C SER A 227 39.37 -2.72 -4.97
N ILE A 228 39.25 -4.03 -4.75
CA ILE A 228 40.35 -4.87 -4.26
C ILE A 228 40.82 -5.70 -5.45
N GLN A 229 42.02 -5.38 -5.93
CA GLN A 229 42.78 -6.25 -6.82
C GLN A 229 43.13 -7.53 -6.06
N THR A 230 42.85 -8.70 -6.63
CA THR A 230 43.75 -9.87 -6.61
C THR A 230 43.18 -11.05 -7.42
N SER A 231 43.87 -11.33 -8.52
CA SER A 231 44.23 -12.63 -9.11
C SER A 231 43.30 -13.87 -9.02
N THR A 232 43.24 -14.53 -10.20
CA THR A 232 43.18 -15.98 -10.48
C THR A 232 41.83 -16.72 -10.60
N SER A 233 41.41 -16.87 -11.86
CA SER A 233 41.02 -18.10 -12.60
C SER A 233 39.97 -19.10 -12.06
N ARG A 234 39.05 -19.41 -13.00
CA ARG A 234 38.29 -20.65 -13.28
C ARG A 234 36.88 -20.85 -12.69
N ALA A 235 35.94 -20.75 -13.65
CA ALA A 235 34.84 -21.67 -13.97
C ALA A 235 33.47 -21.53 -13.26
N SER A 236 32.46 -21.65 -14.13
CA SER A 236 31.02 -21.93 -13.93
C SER A 236 30.11 -20.83 -13.34
N SER A 237 29.22 -20.33 -14.20
CA SER A 237 27.95 -19.61 -13.92
C SER A 237 27.12 -20.33 -12.84
N PRO A 238 26.20 -19.67 -12.08
CA PRO A 238 25.06 -18.92 -12.64
C PRO A 238 24.59 -17.68 -11.83
N CYS A 239 23.66 -16.92 -12.42
CA CYS A 239 22.56 -16.20 -11.76
C CYS A 239 22.89 -15.45 -10.44
N LEU A 240 23.01 -14.12 -10.46
CA LEU A 240 22.60 -13.30 -9.31
C LEU A 240 22.17 -11.91 -9.79
N THR A 241 20.86 -11.77 -10.00
CA THR A 241 20.16 -10.51 -10.10
C THR A 241 20.47 -9.63 -8.89
N LYS A 242 20.86 -8.38 -9.18
CA LYS A 242 21.02 -7.25 -8.28
C LYS A 242 19.98 -7.27 -7.15
N GLN A 243 20.42 -7.59 -5.93
CA GLN A 243 19.64 -7.41 -4.71
C GLN A 243 19.45 -5.91 -4.45
N SER A 244 18.35 -5.38 -4.97
CA SER A 244 17.79 -4.11 -4.51
C SER A 244 17.18 -4.32 -3.12
N SER A 245 17.48 -3.42 -2.19
CA SER A 245 17.07 -3.46 -0.78
C SER A 245 15.65 -4.03 -0.57
N TYR A 246 15.57 -5.23 -0.02
CA TYR A 246 14.33 -6.00 0.08
C TYR A 246 13.50 -5.47 1.27
N THR A 247 12.49 -4.64 0.99
CA THR A 247 11.28 -4.68 1.84
C THR A 247 10.47 -5.86 1.32
N PRO A 248 10.07 -6.83 2.16
CA PRO A 248 9.26 -7.95 1.71
C PRO A 248 8.04 -7.46 0.94
N PRO A 249 7.76 -7.98 -0.27
CA PRO A 249 6.62 -7.52 -1.08
C PRO A 249 5.29 -7.53 -0.31
N LYS A 250 5.10 -8.50 0.59
CA LYS A 250 3.92 -8.60 1.45
C LYS A 250 3.80 -7.45 2.46
N GLU A 251 4.91 -7.05 3.09
CA GLU A 251 4.90 -5.89 4.02
C GLU A 251 4.58 -4.59 3.30
N LEU A 252 4.98 -4.47 2.03
CA LEU A 252 4.65 -3.34 1.19
C LEU A 252 3.14 -3.31 0.87
N ASP A 253 2.57 -4.47 0.52
CA ASP A 253 1.15 -4.65 0.22
C ASP A 253 0.30 -4.26 1.44
N ASP A 254 0.64 -4.78 2.64
CA ASP A 254 -0.10 -4.53 3.88
C ASP A 254 0.03 -3.08 4.39
N THR A 255 1.18 -2.43 4.15
CA THR A 255 1.44 -1.07 4.67
C THR A 255 0.95 0.03 3.73
N ILE A 256 1.16 -0.12 2.42
CA ILE A 256 0.86 0.93 1.43
C ILE A 256 -0.59 0.87 0.96
N THR A 257 -1.20 -0.31 0.89
CA THR A 257 -2.59 -0.44 0.42
C THR A 257 -3.58 0.40 1.23
N PRO A 258 -3.53 0.43 2.58
CA PRO A 258 -4.38 1.34 3.36
C PRO A 258 -4.15 2.82 3.03
N VAL A 259 -2.90 3.23 2.76
CA VAL A 259 -2.56 4.61 2.36
C VAL A 259 -3.22 4.96 1.03
N ILE A 260 -3.09 4.10 0.03
CA ILE A 260 -3.68 4.30 -1.31
C ILE A 260 -5.22 4.32 -1.20
N THR A 261 -5.79 3.43 -0.41
CA THR A 261 -7.24 3.37 -0.17
C THR A 261 -7.74 4.64 0.52
N LEU A 262 -6.99 5.16 1.49
CA LEU A 262 -7.27 6.44 2.13
C LEU A 262 -7.20 7.61 1.13
N LEU A 263 -6.16 7.66 0.29
CA LEU A 263 -6.02 8.70 -0.73
C LEU A 263 -7.18 8.68 -1.73
N ARG A 264 -7.62 7.50 -2.18
CA ARG A 264 -8.81 7.33 -3.02
C ARG A 264 -10.04 7.92 -2.34
N ARG A 265 -10.27 7.58 -1.08
CA ARG A 265 -11.44 8.08 -0.34
C ARG A 265 -11.40 9.59 -0.12
N ILE A 266 -10.23 10.14 0.21
CA ILE A 266 -10.02 11.59 0.32
C ILE A 266 -10.29 12.27 -1.02
N TYR A 267 -9.82 11.69 -2.13
CA TYR A 267 -10.05 12.25 -3.46
C TYR A 267 -11.54 12.32 -3.82
N GLU A 268 -12.34 11.30 -3.46
CA GLU A 268 -13.79 11.30 -3.72
C GLU A 268 -14.53 12.47 -3.06
N ILE A 269 -14.12 12.84 -1.84
CA ILE A 269 -14.79 13.87 -1.00
C ILE A 269 -14.11 15.24 -1.05
N ALA A 270 -12.92 15.32 -1.64
CA ALA A 270 -12.13 16.54 -1.75
C ALA A 270 -12.80 17.61 -2.63
N SER A 271 -12.55 18.87 -2.31
CA SER A 271 -12.90 20.01 -3.17
C SER A 271 -12.03 20.02 -4.43
N ASP A 272 -12.51 20.70 -5.48
CA ASP A 272 -11.81 20.74 -6.79
C ASP A 272 -10.34 21.20 -6.72
N PRO A 273 -9.97 22.23 -5.92
CA PRO A 273 -8.56 22.62 -5.77
C PRO A 273 -7.69 21.51 -5.19
N VAL A 274 -8.22 20.73 -4.24
CA VAL A 274 -7.51 19.60 -3.64
C VAL A 274 -7.38 18.46 -4.65
N LYS A 275 -8.45 18.17 -5.42
CA LYS A 275 -8.41 17.18 -6.51
C LYS A 275 -7.35 17.52 -7.55
N GLN A 276 -7.28 18.77 -8.01
CA GLN A 276 -6.26 19.23 -8.95
C GLN A 276 -4.84 19.10 -8.38
N THR A 277 -4.67 19.44 -7.09
CA THR A 277 -3.39 19.26 -6.40
C THR A 277 -2.99 17.78 -6.36
N MET A 278 -3.93 16.88 -6.04
CA MET A 278 -3.70 15.44 -6.01
C MET A 278 -3.36 14.87 -7.40
N GLN A 279 -4.08 15.28 -8.44
CA GLN A 279 -3.80 14.91 -9.83
C GLN A 279 -2.38 15.32 -10.23
N THR A 280 -2.01 16.58 -9.99
CA THR A 280 -0.68 17.13 -10.30
C THR A 280 0.45 16.40 -9.55
N LEU A 281 0.14 15.86 -8.37
CA LEU A 281 1.10 15.17 -7.51
C LEU A 281 1.30 13.68 -7.86
N LEU A 282 0.25 13.01 -8.34
CA LEU A 282 0.20 11.55 -8.47
C LEU A 282 0.24 11.07 -9.92
N LEU A 283 -0.32 11.83 -10.86
CA LEU A 283 -0.29 11.49 -12.28
C LEU A 283 1.06 11.89 -12.90
N PRO A 284 1.50 11.20 -13.98
CA PRO A 284 2.69 11.58 -14.71
C PRO A 284 2.60 13.02 -15.22
N THR A 285 3.65 13.81 -14.98
CA THR A 285 3.73 15.18 -15.51
C THR A 285 4.26 15.15 -16.96
N PRO A 286 4.02 16.21 -17.76
CA PRO A 286 4.56 16.27 -19.12
C PRO A 286 6.08 16.09 -19.22
N ALA A 287 6.82 16.55 -18.20
CA ALA A 287 8.27 16.39 -18.10
C ALA A 287 8.71 14.93 -17.92
N GLU A 288 7.85 14.06 -17.40
CA GLU A 288 8.17 12.63 -17.25
C GLU A 288 8.10 11.86 -18.56
N ARG A 289 7.39 12.40 -19.56
CA ARG A 289 7.30 11.81 -20.90
C ARG A 289 8.56 12.06 -21.75
N ASP A 290 9.59 12.71 -21.21
CA ASP A 290 10.91 12.77 -21.86
C ASP A 290 11.58 11.38 -21.90
N LYS A 291 11.15 10.45 -21.03
CA LYS A 291 11.55 9.04 -21.01
C LYS A 291 10.30 8.15 -21.06
N PRO A 292 10.43 6.85 -21.36
CA PRO A 292 9.32 5.91 -21.22
C PRO A 292 8.74 5.97 -19.80
N LEU A 293 7.41 6.00 -19.71
CA LEU A 293 6.70 6.02 -18.44
C LEU A 293 7.11 4.80 -17.60
N GLY A 294 7.30 5.00 -16.30
CA GLY A 294 7.82 3.96 -15.40
C GLY A 294 9.35 3.83 -15.37
N LYS A 295 10.12 4.60 -16.15
CA LYS A 295 11.60 4.58 -16.11
C LYS A 295 12.24 5.74 -15.36
N SER A 296 11.44 6.69 -14.88
CA SER A 296 11.90 7.84 -14.09
C SER A 296 11.98 7.52 -12.59
N ASP A 297 12.72 8.32 -11.82
CA ASP A 297 12.84 8.17 -10.35
C ASP A 297 11.70 8.85 -9.56
N THR A 298 10.63 9.26 -10.25
CA THR A 298 9.51 10.00 -9.67
C THR A 298 8.52 9.09 -8.93
N LEU A 299 7.58 9.67 -8.17
CA LEU A 299 6.56 8.92 -7.45
C LEU A 299 5.57 8.24 -8.40
N SER A 300 5.04 8.98 -9.37
CA SER A 300 4.19 8.48 -10.45
C SER A 300 4.81 7.28 -11.16
N SER A 301 6.09 7.36 -11.55
CA SER A 301 6.83 6.25 -12.16
C SER A 301 6.92 5.01 -11.26
N ARG A 302 7.14 5.19 -9.95
CA ARG A 302 7.11 4.10 -8.97
C ARG A 302 5.71 3.50 -8.82
N LEU A 303 4.66 4.33 -8.79
CA LEU A 303 3.27 3.89 -8.73
C LEU A 303 2.89 3.08 -9.98
N LEU A 304 3.29 3.52 -11.17
CA LEU A 304 3.06 2.80 -12.43
C LEU A 304 3.75 1.42 -12.45
N ASN A 305 4.98 1.33 -11.95
CA ASN A 305 5.65 0.04 -11.82
C ASN A 305 4.98 -0.88 -10.77
N LEU A 306 4.48 -0.32 -9.68
CA LEU A 306 3.73 -1.08 -8.67
C LEU A 306 2.35 -1.51 -9.19
N SER A 307 1.73 -0.74 -10.09
CA SER A 307 0.45 -1.10 -10.73
C SER A 307 0.57 -2.23 -11.77
N THR A 308 1.79 -2.69 -12.07
CA THR A 308 2.05 -3.87 -12.91
C THR A 308 2.80 -4.99 -12.16
N SER A 309 3.15 -4.77 -10.88
CA SER A 309 3.86 -5.74 -10.06
C SER A 309 3.00 -6.97 -9.73
N ALA A 310 3.49 -8.16 -10.12
CA ALA A 310 2.86 -9.44 -9.78
C ALA A 310 3.00 -9.82 -8.28
N LEU A 311 3.99 -9.24 -7.59
CA LEU A 311 4.30 -9.58 -6.20
C LEU A 311 3.37 -8.92 -5.17
N THR A 312 2.56 -7.95 -5.59
CA THR A 312 1.72 -7.11 -4.73
C THR A 312 0.33 -6.94 -5.36
N PRO A 313 -0.47 -8.02 -5.44
CA PRO A 313 -1.70 -8.02 -6.23
C PRO A 313 -2.77 -7.08 -5.67
N THR A 314 -2.85 -6.89 -4.35
CA THR A 314 -3.86 -6.00 -3.73
C THR A 314 -3.49 -4.53 -3.93
N LEU A 315 -2.21 -4.18 -3.76
CA LEU A 315 -1.68 -2.85 -4.05
C LEU A 315 -1.77 -2.53 -5.54
N ARG A 316 -1.50 -3.51 -6.42
CA ARG A 316 -1.60 -3.36 -7.87
C ARG A 316 -2.99 -2.87 -8.29
N GLY A 317 -4.03 -3.57 -7.84
CA GLY A 317 -5.43 -3.20 -8.12
C GLY A 317 -5.82 -1.87 -7.48
N SER A 318 -5.34 -1.59 -6.27
CA SER A 318 -5.63 -0.35 -5.54
C SER A 318 -5.00 0.88 -6.21
N ILE A 319 -3.74 0.78 -6.67
CA ILE A 319 -3.07 1.86 -7.39
C ILE A 319 -3.72 2.10 -8.75
N ALA A 320 -4.00 1.04 -9.51
CA ALA A 320 -4.65 1.18 -10.81
C ALA A 320 -6.04 1.83 -10.69
N SER A 321 -6.82 1.43 -9.68
CA SER A 321 -8.11 2.07 -9.38
C SER A 321 -7.97 3.54 -8.99
N MET A 322 -6.95 3.87 -8.18
CA MET A 322 -6.66 5.26 -7.83
C MET A 322 -6.32 6.10 -9.06
N LEU A 323 -5.46 5.60 -9.96
CA LEU A 323 -5.07 6.32 -11.17
C LEU A 323 -6.27 6.51 -12.13
N PHE A 324 -7.18 5.54 -12.19
CA PHE A 324 -8.44 5.66 -12.93
C PHE A 324 -9.39 6.70 -12.32
N GLU A 325 -9.54 6.72 -10.99
CA GLU A 325 -10.32 7.74 -10.28
C GLU A 325 -9.75 9.16 -10.45
N LEU A 326 -8.42 9.31 -10.36
CA LEU A 326 -7.72 10.56 -10.65
C LEU A 326 -7.95 11.04 -12.08
N SER A 327 -8.17 10.11 -13.01
CA SER A 327 -8.50 10.36 -14.41
C SER A 327 -10.01 10.48 -14.65
N GLN A 328 -10.76 10.95 -13.64
CA GLN A 328 -12.19 11.22 -13.70
C GLN A 328 -13.06 10.00 -14.04
N LYS A 329 -12.53 8.78 -13.86
CA LYS A 329 -13.17 7.52 -14.26
C LYS A 329 -13.49 7.47 -15.76
N ASP A 330 -12.77 8.24 -16.56
CA ASP A 330 -12.87 8.24 -18.00
C ASP A 330 -11.73 7.41 -18.61
N PRO A 331 -12.00 6.35 -19.40
CA PRO A 331 -10.95 5.50 -19.95
C PRO A 331 -10.03 6.23 -20.93
N ALA A 332 -10.51 7.23 -21.67
CA ALA A 332 -9.69 7.99 -22.62
C ALA A 332 -8.68 8.87 -21.88
N THR A 333 -9.16 9.64 -20.89
CA THR A 333 -8.32 10.45 -20.00
C THR A 333 -7.35 9.57 -19.21
N PHE A 334 -7.77 8.39 -18.77
CA PHE A 334 -6.91 7.45 -18.07
C PHE A 334 -5.73 7.00 -18.94
N VAL A 335 -6.00 6.52 -20.15
CA VAL A 335 -4.97 6.09 -21.09
C VAL A 335 -4.05 7.25 -21.47
N HIS A 336 -4.60 8.44 -21.69
CA HIS A 336 -3.81 9.63 -21.94
C HIS A 336 -2.82 9.89 -20.79
N ASN A 337 -3.27 9.80 -19.54
CA ASN A 337 -2.45 10.11 -18.38
C ASN A 337 -1.38 9.03 -18.08
N VAL A 338 -1.73 7.75 -18.13
CA VAL A 338 -0.84 6.66 -17.69
C VAL A 338 -0.18 5.86 -18.81
N GLY A 339 -0.63 6.03 -20.06
CA GLY A 339 -0.18 5.25 -21.21
C GLY A 339 -0.93 3.92 -21.35
N TYR A 340 -1.05 3.43 -22.59
CA TYR A 340 -1.81 2.22 -22.92
C TYR A 340 -1.28 0.97 -22.20
N GLY A 341 0.05 0.82 -22.12
CA GLY A 341 0.69 -0.34 -21.49
C GLY A 341 0.33 -0.50 -20.01
N PHE A 342 0.14 0.60 -19.28
CA PHE A 342 -0.27 0.57 -17.88
C PHE A 342 -1.81 0.53 -17.70
N ALA A 343 -2.57 1.10 -18.63
CA ALA A 343 -4.03 1.17 -18.54
C ALA A 343 -4.75 -0.12 -18.94
N SER A 344 -4.29 -0.78 -20.02
CA SER A 344 -4.97 -1.91 -20.67
C SER A 344 -5.32 -3.06 -19.72
N GLY A 345 -4.38 -3.48 -18.87
CA GLY A 345 -4.62 -4.57 -17.91
C GLY A 345 -5.70 -4.24 -16.87
N TYR A 346 -5.78 -2.97 -16.44
CA TYR A 346 -6.82 -2.54 -15.51
C TYR A 346 -8.19 -2.46 -16.18
N LEU A 347 -8.27 -1.87 -17.37
CA LEU A 347 -9.53 -1.73 -18.11
C LEU A 347 -10.12 -3.10 -18.45
N LEU A 348 -9.29 -4.04 -18.92
CA LEU A 348 -9.70 -5.40 -19.22
C LEU A 348 -10.22 -6.13 -17.98
N SER A 349 -9.49 -6.07 -16.87
CA SER A 349 -9.89 -6.75 -15.63
C SER A 349 -11.16 -6.19 -14.98
N ASN A 350 -11.53 -4.94 -15.30
CA ASN A 350 -12.76 -4.30 -14.82
C ASN A 350 -13.88 -4.29 -15.88
N ASN A 351 -13.72 -4.99 -17.01
CA ASN A 351 -14.67 -5.02 -18.12
C ASN A 351 -15.03 -3.62 -18.67
N ILE A 352 -14.05 -2.71 -18.68
CA ILE A 352 -14.22 -1.36 -19.22
C ILE A 352 -13.73 -1.36 -20.67
N PRO A 353 -14.55 -0.93 -21.65
CA PRO A 353 -14.17 -0.95 -23.06
C PRO A 353 -13.03 0.03 -23.33
N MET A 354 -12.16 -0.34 -24.26
CA MET A 354 -11.06 0.51 -24.72
C MET A 354 -11.62 1.64 -25.60
N PRO A 355 -11.27 2.92 -25.38
CA PRO A 355 -11.73 4.02 -26.23
C PRO A 355 -11.27 3.89 -27.67
N ASP A 356 -12.20 4.08 -28.60
CA ASP A 356 -11.96 4.06 -30.04
C ASP A 356 -10.92 5.10 -30.47
N GLU A 357 -10.85 6.25 -29.79
CA GLU A 357 -9.87 7.31 -30.10
C GLU A 357 -8.43 6.88 -29.87
N VAL A 358 -8.17 6.09 -28.83
CA VAL A 358 -6.85 5.50 -28.55
C VAL A 358 -6.53 4.41 -29.58
N VAL A 359 -7.52 3.60 -29.93
CA VAL A 359 -7.38 2.55 -30.96
C VAL A 359 -7.09 3.19 -32.33
N LYS A 360 -7.73 4.33 -32.64
CA LYS A 360 -7.52 5.08 -33.89
C LYS A 360 -6.23 5.90 -33.89
N ALA A 361 -5.81 6.47 -32.76
CA ALA A 361 -4.52 7.16 -32.63
C ALA A 361 -3.34 6.19 -32.84
N ASN A 362 -3.49 4.92 -32.47
CA ASN A 362 -2.54 3.85 -32.79
C ASN A 362 -2.50 3.48 -34.28
N ALA A 363 -3.56 3.80 -35.03
CA ALA A 363 -3.73 3.46 -36.46
C ALA A 363 -3.25 4.57 -37.43
N GLY A 364 -2.71 5.67 -36.91
CA GLY A 364 -2.04 6.71 -37.69
C GLY A 364 -2.84 8.01 -37.86
N LYS A 365 -2.12 9.12 -37.64
CA LYS A 365 -2.45 10.54 -37.91
C LYS A 365 -3.65 11.16 -37.18
N GLY A 366 -3.35 12.10 -36.30
CA GLY A 366 -4.25 13.17 -35.79
C GLY A 366 -3.48 13.99 -34.74
N ILE A 367 -2.87 15.13 -35.09
CA ILE A 367 -3.40 16.51 -35.06
C ILE A 367 -3.88 16.95 -33.67
N ASP A 368 -2.96 17.56 -32.92
CA ASP A 368 -3.15 18.76 -32.09
C ASP A 368 -1.76 19.35 -31.79
N GLU A 369 -1.67 20.65 -31.48
CA GLU A 369 -0.41 21.42 -31.26
C GLU A 369 0.49 20.91 -30.10
N ALA A 370 0.13 19.79 -29.48
CA ALA A 370 0.94 19.10 -28.49
C ALA A 370 1.82 18.02 -29.15
N ILE A 371 3.07 17.95 -28.70
CA ILE A 371 4.08 17.04 -29.25
C ILE A 371 3.57 15.59 -29.14
N PRO A 372 3.50 14.84 -30.26
CA PRO A 372 2.95 13.48 -30.26
C PRO A 372 3.62 12.56 -29.24
N VAL A 373 2.83 11.69 -28.62
CA VAL A 373 3.28 10.74 -27.59
C VAL A 373 3.14 9.32 -28.12
N ASN A 374 4.16 8.49 -27.94
CA ASN A 374 4.13 7.08 -28.25
C ASN A 374 3.11 6.38 -27.33
N PRO A 375 2.09 5.73 -27.89
CA PRO A 375 1.01 5.12 -27.11
C PRO A 375 1.49 3.93 -26.25
N ILE A 376 2.56 3.25 -26.66
CA ILE A 376 3.09 2.07 -25.98
C ILE A 376 3.99 2.48 -24.81
N THR A 377 4.96 3.36 -25.07
CA THR A 377 5.97 3.77 -24.07
C THR A 377 5.49 4.94 -23.20
N GLY A 378 4.51 5.71 -23.68
CA GLY A 378 4.09 6.99 -23.09
C GLY A 378 5.14 8.10 -23.23
N GLN A 379 6.22 7.87 -23.99
CA GLN A 379 7.29 8.83 -24.24
C GLN A 379 6.89 9.80 -25.37
N ARG A 380 7.34 11.04 -25.32
CA ARG A 380 7.18 11.99 -26.42
C ARG A 380 8.07 11.58 -27.61
N LEU A 381 7.49 11.57 -28.81
CA LEU A 381 8.18 11.12 -30.03
C LEU A 381 9.43 11.93 -30.37
N ASP A 382 9.50 13.21 -29.97
CA ASP A 382 10.69 14.05 -30.20
C ASP A 382 11.88 13.68 -29.32
N LYS A 383 11.65 12.93 -28.24
CA LYS A 383 12.67 12.48 -27.28
C LYS A 383 13.00 10.99 -27.42
N GLU A 384 12.30 10.27 -28.28
CA GLU A 384 12.64 8.88 -28.56
C GLU A 384 13.97 8.84 -29.32
N GLU A 385 14.88 7.99 -28.85
CA GLU A 385 16.09 7.70 -29.61
C GLU A 385 15.66 6.99 -30.89
N VAL A 386 15.82 7.66 -32.02
CA VAL A 386 15.68 7.02 -33.32
C VAL A 386 16.86 6.07 -33.44
N VAL A 387 16.63 4.81 -33.08
CA VAL A 387 17.56 3.74 -33.39
C VAL A 387 17.59 3.67 -34.91
N GLN A 388 18.64 4.23 -35.51
CA GLN A 388 18.99 3.92 -36.89
C GLN A 388 19.47 2.48 -36.91
N THR A 389 18.52 1.54 -36.84
CA THR A 389 18.77 0.19 -37.30
C THR A 389 19.12 0.31 -38.77
N GLU A 390 20.27 -0.25 -39.17
CA GLU A 390 20.56 -0.41 -40.58
C GLU A 390 19.33 -1.07 -41.22
N PRO A 391 18.82 -0.54 -42.35
CA PRO A 391 17.68 -1.14 -43.01
C PRO A 391 18.02 -2.61 -43.28
N MET A 392 17.23 -3.52 -42.71
CA MET A 392 17.44 -4.96 -42.85
C MET A 392 17.69 -5.32 -44.31
N SER A 393 18.64 -6.21 -44.55
CA SER A 393 18.87 -6.74 -45.91
C SER A 393 17.60 -7.43 -46.41
N GLN A 394 17.47 -7.59 -47.72
CA GLN A 394 16.31 -8.27 -48.32
C GLN A 394 16.15 -9.69 -47.75
N GLU A 395 17.26 -10.42 -47.59
CA GLU A 395 17.29 -11.75 -47.00
C GLU A 395 16.87 -11.75 -45.51
N GLU A 396 17.24 -10.73 -44.74
CA GLU A 396 16.81 -10.61 -43.34
C GLU A 396 15.32 -10.31 -43.23
N LYS A 397 14.77 -9.49 -44.13
CA LYS A 397 13.33 -9.22 -44.21
C LYS A 397 12.54 -10.49 -44.53
N GLU A 398 13.03 -11.30 -45.46
CA GLU A 398 12.40 -12.57 -45.83
C GLU A 398 12.40 -13.55 -44.65
N ARG A 399 13.52 -13.70 -43.94
CA ARG A 399 13.59 -14.54 -42.73
C ARG A 399 12.70 -14.01 -41.59
N GLU A 400 12.60 -12.70 -41.40
CA GLU A 400 11.67 -12.13 -40.42
C GLU A 400 10.21 -12.34 -40.84
N ALA A 401 9.88 -12.22 -42.14
CA ALA A 401 8.56 -12.49 -42.67
C ALA A 401 8.15 -13.96 -42.46
N GLU A 402 9.05 -14.92 -42.72
CA GLU A 402 8.83 -16.33 -42.43
C GLU A 402 8.62 -16.59 -40.94
N ARG A 403 9.45 -15.97 -40.07
CA ARG A 403 9.28 -16.07 -38.62
C ARG A 403 7.92 -15.56 -38.17
N LEU A 404 7.49 -14.40 -38.68
CA LEU A 404 6.18 -13.83 -38.38
C LEU A 404 5.05 -14.73 -38.89
N PHE A 405 5.15 -15.24 -40.11
CA PHE A 405 4.19 -16.17 -40.69
C PHE A 405 3.98 -17.41 -39.80
N VAL A 406 5.08 -18.05 -39.36
CA VAL A 406 5.02 -19.21 -38.45
C VAL A 406 4.43 -18.81 -37.09
N LEU A 407 4.71 -17.61 -36.59
CA LEU A 407 4.14 -17.12 -35.32
C LEU A 407 2.62 -16.96 -35.43
N PHE A 408 2.12 -16.39 -36.52
CA PHE A 408 0.69 -16.23 -36.80
C PHE A 408 -0.02 -17.58 -36.98
N GLU A 409 0.58 -18.52 -37.72
CA GLU A 409 0.08 -19.90 -37.86
C GLU A 409 -0.05 -20.60 -36.50
N ARG A 410 0.97 -20.47 -35.64
CA ARG A 410 0.94 -21.03 -34.27
C ARG A 410 -0.13 -20.36 -33.42
N LEU A 411 -0.30 -19.04 -33.52
CA LEU A 411 -1.32 -18.31 -32.78
C LEU A 411 -2.73 -18.75 -33.22
N LYS A 412 -2.96 -18.91 -34.53
CA LYS A 412 -4.21 -19.42 -35.12
C LYS A 412 -4.49 -20.86 -34.65
N ALA A 413 -3.46 -21.70 -34.60
CA ALA A 413 -3.56 -23.06 -34.08
C ALA A 413 -3.91 -23.14 -32.59
N THR A 414 -3.57 -22.13 -31.77
CA THR A 414 -3.98 -22.12 -30.35
C THR A 414 -5.46 -21.81 -30.11
N GLY A 415 -6.20 -21.32 -31.12
CA GLY A 415 -7.66 -21.13 -31.04
C GLY A 415 -8.13 -20.05 -30.05
N VAL A 416 -7.22 -19.24 -29.48
CA VAL A 416 -7.54 -18.22 -28.47
C VAL A 416 -8.00 -16.89 -29.11
N MET A 417 -7.64 -16.61 -30.36
CA MET A 417 -8.08 -15.43 -31.12
C MET A 417 -8.19 -15.77 -32.61
N ASP A 418 -9.25 -15.31 -33.28
CA ASP A 418 -9.42 -15.39 -34.74
C ASP A 418 -8.74 -14.19 -35.40
N VAL A 419 -7.42 -14.28 -35.55
CA VAL A 419 -6.61 -13.21 -36.16
C VAL A 419 -6.39 -13.54 -37.62
N GLN A 420 -6.93 -12.72 -38.53
CA GLN A 420 -6.62 -12.82 -39.96
C GLN A 420 -5.13 -12.52 -40.16
N ASN A 421 -4.41 -13.42 -40.82
CA ASN A 421 -2.98 -13.23 -41.07
C ASN A 421 -2.83 -12.04 -42.03
N PRO A 422 -2.15 -10.95 -41.64
CA PRO A 422 -1.99 -9.78 -42.50
C PRO A 422 -1.24 -10.10 -43.81
N VAL A 423 -0.43 -11.16 -43.84
CA VAL A 423 0.20 -11.67 -45.07
C VAL A 423 -0.84 -12.33 -45.99
N GLU A 424 -1.75 -13.16 -45.46
CA GLU A 424 -2.86 -13.73 -46.24
C GLU A 424 -3.80 -12.64 -46.78
N GLU A 425 -4.09 -11.61 -45.99
CA GLU A 425 -4.92 -10.47 -46.40
C GLU A 425 -4.23 -9.64 -47.49
N ALA A 426 -2.92 -9.44 -47.39
CA ALA A 426 -2.12 -8.75 -48.40
C ALA A 426 -2.02 -9.54 -49.73
N TYR A 427 -1.96 -10.88 -49.65
CA TYR A 427 -2.11 -11.78 -50.82
C TYR A 427 -3.52 -11.68 -51.44
N ARG A 428 -4.58 -11.76 -50.61
CA ARG A 428 -5.97 -11.67 -51.09
C ARG A 428 -6.33 -10.30 -51.68
N SER A 429 -5.71 -9.23 -51.19
CA SER A 429 -5.90 -7.86 -51.68
C SER A 429 -5.05 -7.52 -52.90
N GLY A 430 -4.22 -8.45 -53.39
CA GLY A 430 -3.37 -8.26 -54.57
C GLY A 430 -2.21 -7.27 -54.35
N ARG A 431 -1.80 -7.04 -53.10
CA ARG A 431 -0.68 -6.17 -52.73
C ARG A 431 0.69 -6.87 -52.75
N ILE A 432 0.69 -8.20 -52.87
CA ILE A 432 1.89 -9.03 -52.94
C ILE A 432 1.77 -9.87 -54.22
N GLN A 433 2.82 -9.91 -55.03
CA GLN A 433 2.93 -10.72 -56.24
C GLN A 433 4.07 -11.71 -56.01
N GLU A 434 3.82 -13.01 -56.21
CA GLU A 434 4.91 -14.00 -56.28
C GLU A 434 5.76 -13.65 -57.51
N LEU A 435 7.06 -13.41 -57.28
CA LEU A 435 8.03 -13.32 -58.36
C LEU A 435 8.40 -14.75 -58.76
N ASP A 436 8.41 -15.02 -60.06
CA ASP A 436 8.93 -16.29 -60.57
C ASP A 436 10.46 -16.32 -60.33
N ASP A 437 11.00 -17.49 -59.98
CA ASP A 437 12.41 -17.73 -59.60
C ASP A 437 13.46 -17.36 -60.70
N ASP A 438 13.04 -16.81 -61.85
CA ASP A 438 13.88 -16.57 -63.02
C ASP A 438 14.31 -15.11 -63.25
N ASP A 439 14.00 -14.17 -62.34
CA ASP A 439 14.35 -12.74 -62.52
C ASP A 439 15.73 -12.33 -61.95
N ASP A 440 16.63 -13.30 -61.73
CA ASP A 440 18.07 -13.06 -61.48
C ASP A 440 18.87 -13.06 -62.80
N SER A 441 18.43 -12.32 -63.81
CA SER A 441 19.16 -12.13 -65.06
C SER A 441 18.83 -10.81 -65.76
N GLU A 442 19.41 -9.71 -65.28
CA GLU A 442 20.17 -8.71 -66.08
C GLU A 442 20.88 -7.65 -65.23
#